data_AF-R7S3L2-F1
#
_entry.id   AF-R7S3L2-F1
#
_cell.length_a   1.000
_cell.length_b   1.000
_cell.length_c   1.000
_cell.angle_alpha   90.00
_cell.angle_beta   90.00
_cell.angle_gamma   90.00
#
_symmetry.space_group_name_H-M   'P 1'
#
loop_
_entity.id
_entity.type
_entity.pdbx_description
1 polymer ?
#
loop_
_entity_poly.entity_id
_entity_poly.type
_entity_poly.pdbx_seq_one_letter_code
_entity_poly.pdbx_strand_id
1 'polypeptide(L)'
;MPAVTLITAVPNHVSPEEHRTIVGATPSSFSDIPPVLRHKEENVKVALEPPVEGFGEADAASGTLYVIESALTFMSSTGKGFQVLYPSITLHAVSRAEAGPSIYCQLDESVDQPNGSGEDDDDFAMRELSIIPQNANSLEPIFEALSLCASLHPDPNADDDDDMGDDNAFIDPDVNGFEPFTGTEEQELSEVGRAALDYLESIIVNPYEKQVEIGEGEDGQFADAEEPEATKSTADDKPAASS
;
A
#
# COMPACT_ATOMS: atom_id res chain seq x y z
N MET A 1 -15.90 -7.88 -19.92
CA MET A 1 -17.05 -7.35 -19.13
C MET A 1 -17.16 -5.86 -19.42
N PRO A 2 -18.36 -5.27 -19.48
CA PRO A 2 -18.49 -3.85 -19.76
C PRO A 2 -17.78 -3.03 -18.67
N ALA A 3 -17.09 -1.96 -19.07
CA ALA A 3 -16.38 -1.07 -18.15
C ALA A 3 -17.33 -0.41 -17.14
N VAL A 4 -18.53 -0.08 -17.62
CA VAL A 4 -19.59 0.58 -16.85
C VAL A 4 -20.79 -0.36 -16.72
N THR A 5 -21.19 -0.66 -15.49
CA THR A 5 -22.40 -1.44 -15.20
C THR A 5 -23.46 -0.53 -14.60
N LEU A 6 -24.63 -0.44 -15.21
CA LEU A 6 -25.75 0.33 -14.65
C LEU A 6 -26.31 -0.37 -13.42
N ILE A 7 -26.57 0.42 -12.38
CA ILE A 7 -27.13 -0.03 -11.11
C ILE A 7 -28.31 0.85 -10.70
N THR A 8 -29.19 0.28 -9.87
CA THR A 8 -30.33 1.01 -9.29
C THR A 8 -30.23 1.12 -7.76
N ALA A 9 -29.19 0.55 -7.16
CA ALA A 9 -28.93 0.57 -5.73
C ALA A 9 -27.42 0.55 -5.46
N VAL A 10 -26.99 1.21 -4.39
CA VAL A 10 -25.58 1.22 -3.99
C VAL A 10 -25.15 -0.18 -3.54
N PRO A 11 -23.99 -0.69 -3.98
CA PRO A 11 -23.44 -1.95 -3.50
C PRO A 11 -23.28 -1.96 -1.98
N ASN A 12 -23.35 -3.15 -1.37
CA ASN A 12 -23.14 -3.30 0.07
C ASN A 12 -21.70 -2.88 0.43
N HIS A 13 -21.57 -1.95 1.37
CA HIS A 13 -20.28 -1.40 1.80
C HIS A 13 -20.31 -1.14 3.30
N VAL A 14 -19.14 -1.15 3.92
CA VAL A 14 -18.97 -0.77 5.34
C VAL A 14 -18.04 0.41 5.45
N SER A 15 -18.19 1.21 6.51
CA SER A 15 -17.23 2.28 6.79
C SER A 15 -15.85 1.70 7.19
N PRO A 16 -14.77 2.48 7.07
CA PRO A 16 -13.42 2.03 7.47
C PRO A 16 -13.34 1.66 8.96
N GLU A 17 -14.13 2.32 9.81
CA GLU A 17 -14.17 2.07 11.25
C GLU A 17 -14.89 0.75 11.58
N GLU A 18 -15.99 0.47 10.87
CA GLU A 18 -16.71 -0.80 10.98
C GLU A 18 -15.86 -1.96 10.47
N HIS A 19 -15.14 -1.78 9.35
CA HIS A 19 -14.21 -2.79 8.83
C HIS A 19 -13.10 -3.12 9.83
N ARG A 20 -12.48 -2.10 10.45
CA ARG A 20 -11.47 -2.29 11.49
C ARG A 20 -12.03 -3.05 12.71
N THR A 21 -13.29 -2.80 13.05
CA THR A 21 -13.98 -3.50 14.14
C THR A 21 -14.25 -4.97 13.78
N ILE A 22 -14.69 -5.24 12.54
CA ILE A 22 -14.95 -6.59 12.03
C ILE A 22 -13.66 -7.41 11.99
N VAL A 23 -12.58 -6.84 11.46
CA VAL A 23 -11.25 -7.50 11.39
C VAL A 23 -10.63 -7.66 12.79
N GLY A 24 -10.80 -6.66 13.66
CA GLY A 24 -10.33 -6.72 15.05
C GLY A 24 -11.07 -7.75 15.91
N ALA A 25 -12.29 -8.14 15.52
CA ALA A 25 -13.11 -9.11 16.24
C ALA A 25 -12.83 -10.58 15.86
N THR A 26 -11.79 -10.87 15.07
CA THR A 26 -11.48 -12.22 14.54
C THR A 26 -12.70 -12.86 13.85
N PRO A 27 -13.04 -12.42 12.63
CA PRO A 27 -14.18 -12.97 11.92
C PRO A 27 -13.92 -14.44 11.57
N SER A 28 -14.99 -15.24 11.55
CA SER A 28 -14.93 -16.67 11.24
C SER A 28 -14.58 -16.96 9.76
N SER A 29 -14.71 -15.94 8.90
CA SER A 29 -14.41 -15.97 7.47
C SER A 29 -14.00 -14.57 7.03
N PHE A 30 -12.81 -14.42 6.47
CA PHE A 30 -12.36 -13.16 5.86
C PHE A 30 -13.02 -12.90 4.50
N SER A 31 -13.68 -13.90 3.91
CA SER A 31 -14.40 -13.81 2.64
C SER A 31 -15.76 -13.12 2.74
N ASP A 32 -16.31 -12.98 3.96
CA ASP A 32 -17.59 -12.30 4.22
C ASP A 32 -17.42 -10.83 4.59
N ILE A 33 -16.19 -10.30 4.58
CA ILE A 33 -15.95 -8.91 4.95
C ILE A 33 -16.39 -8.03 3.77
N PRO A 34 -17.43 -7.20 3.93
CA PRO A 34 -17.89 -6.32 2.86
C PRO A 34 -16.81 -5.29 2.51
N PRO A 35 -16.79 -4.82 1.25
CA PRO A 35 -15.79 -3.87 0.79
C PRO A 35 -15.95 -2.53 1.50
N VAL A 36 -14.83 -1.86 1.76
CA VAL A 36 -14.84 -0.62 2.53
C VAL A 36 -15.18 0.57 1.64
N LEU A 37 -16.12 1.39 2.09
CA LEU A 37 -16.35 2.73 1.55
C LEU A 37 -15.20 3.64 2.01
N ARG A 38 -14.37 4.10 1.08
CA ARG A 38 -13.24 4.99 1.37
C ARG A 38 -13.65 6.45 1.36
N HIS A 39 -14.49 6.84 0.40
CA HIS A 39 -14.92 8.21 0.26
C HIS A 39 -16.36 8.30 -0.25
N LYS A 40 -17.11 9.27 0.27
CA LYS A 40 -18.46 9.60 -0.18
C LYS A 40 -18.54 11.10 -0.40
N GLU A 41 -18.86 11.51 -1.63
CA GLU A 41 -19.10 12.93 -1.95
C GLU A 41 -20.50 13.10 -2.52
N GLU A 42 -21.23 14.08 -2.00
CA GLU A 42 -22.58 14.45 -2.45
C GLU A 42 -22.52 15.64 -3.40
N ASN A 43 -23.54 15.82 -4.25
CA ASN A 43 -23.62 16.91 -5.23
C ASN A 43 -22.48 16.89 -6.25
N VAL A 44 -22.18 15.70 -6.77
CA VAL A 44 -21.21 15.49 -7.84
C VAL A 44 -21.94 15.43 -9.17
N LYS A 45 -21.40 16.12 -10.17
CA LYS A 45 -21.80 15.98 -11.56
C LYS A 45 -20.83 15.01 -12.23
N VAL A 46 -21.34 14.14 -13.09
CA VAL A 46 -20.52 13.26 -13.92
C VAL A 46 -20.80 13.52 -15.40
N ALA A 47 -19.83 13.22 -16.26
CA ALA A 47 -20.01 13.21 -17.70
C ALA A 47 -19.29 11.97 -18.26
N LEU A 48 -19.98 11.22 -19.11
CA LEU A 48 -19.47 10.03 -19.77
C LEU A 48 -19.44 10.31 -21.27
N GLU A 49 -18.27 10.12 -21.88
CA GLU A 49 -18.06 10.31 -23.32
C GLU A 49 -17.40 9.04 -23.91
N PRO A 50 -18.06 8.28 -24.79
CA PRO A 50 -19.44 8.43 -25.25
C PRO A 50 -20.48 8.31 -24.10
N PRO A 51 -21.77 8.66 -24.31
CA PRO A 51 -22.82 8.45 -23.30
C PRO A 51 -23.18 6.96 -23.16
N VAL A 52 -23.62 6.53 -21.98
CA VAL A 52 -24.02 5.13 -21.70
C VAL A 52 -25.52 4.95 -21.97
N GLU A 53 -25.89 3.88 -22.69
CA GLU A 53 -27.29 3.56 -22.95
C GLU A 53 -28.06 3.33 -21.64
N GLY A 54 -29.03 4.20 -21.33
CA GLY A 54 -29.83 4.11 -20.11
C GLY A 54 -29.48 5.13 -19.01
N PHE A 55 -28.37 5.85 -19.18
CA PHE A 55 -27.93 6.95 -18.31
C PHE A 55 -27.90 8.27 -19.09
N GLY A 56 -28.87 9.14 -18.84
CA GLY A 56 -29.02 10.41 -19.56
C GLY A 56 -28.24 11.56 -18.91
N GLU A 57 -28.16 12.70 -19.62
CA GLU A 57 -27.55 13.93 -19.08
C GLU A 57 -28.22 14.42 -17.79
N ALA A 58 -29.53 14.21 -17.66
CA ALA A 58 -30.27 14.54 -16.44
C ALA A 58 -29.83 13.69 -15.24
N ASP A 59 -29.47 12.42 -15.49
CA ASP A 59 -28.95 11.52 -14.46
C ASP A 59 -27.51 11.93 -14.08
N ALA A 60 -26.75 12.42 -15.05
CA ALA A 60 -25.36 12.86 -14.89
C ALA A 60 -25.21 14.21 -14.18
N ALA A 61 -26.26 15.05 -14.18
CA ALA A 61 -26.20 16.43 -13.69
C ALA A 61 -25.97 16.57 -12.18
N SER A 62 -26.51 15.66 -11.37
CA SER A 62 -26.37 15.72 -9.91
C SER A 62 -26.60 14.34 -9.28
N GLY A 63 -25.61 13.90 -8.51
CA GLY A 63 -25.67 12.65 -7.75
C GLY A 63 -24.66 12.60 -6.61
N THR A 64 -24.47 11.39 -6.09
CA THR A 64 -23.54 11.06 -5.02
C THR A 64 -22.54 10.05 -5.54
N LEU A 65 -21.26 10.35 -5.35
CA LEU A 65 -20.14 9.47 -5.66
C LEU A 65 -19.76 8.65 -4.43
N TYR A 66 -19.58 7.35 -4.63
CA TYR A 66 -19.12 6.38 -3.64
C TYR A 66 -17.85 5.73 -4.17
N VAL A 67 -16.73 5.99 -3.51
CA VAL A 67 -15.45 5.33 -3.77
C VAL A 67 -15.36 4.14 -2.82
N ILE A 68 -15.73 2.96 -3.30
CA ILE A 68 -15.71 1.71 -2.54
C ILE A 68 -14.48 0.92 -3.00
N GLU A 69 -13.84 0.14 -2.12
CA GLU A 69 -12.69 -0.70 -2.51
C GLU A 69 -13.02 -1.66 -3.66
N SER A 70 -14.25 -2.16 -3.78
CA SER A 70 -14.62 -3.09 -4.84
C SER A 70 -14.86 -2.42 -6.19
N ALA A 71 -15.41 -1.20 -6.19
CA ALA A 71 -15.82 -0.50 -7.40
C ALA A 71 -16.06 1.00 -7.12
N LEU A 72 -15.81 1.84 -8.11
CA LEU A 72 -16.27 3.22 -8.13
C LEU A 72 -17.76 3.24 -8.49
N THR A 73 -18.60 3.84 -7.64
CA THR A 73 -20.05 3.87 -7.86
C THR A 73 -20.57 5.30 -7.87
N PHE A 74 -21.38 5.66 -8.86
CA PHE A 74 -22.11 6.92 -8.90
C PHE A 74 -23.61 6.66 -8.86
N MET A 75 -24.33 7.35 -7.97
CA MET A 75 -25.78 7.33 -7.90
C MET A 75 -26.35 8.70 -8.20
N SER A 76 -27.15 8.80 -9.26
CA SER A 76 -27.91 10.00 -9.57
C SER A 76 -29.03 10.23 -8.56
N SER A 77 -29.39 11.50 -8.40
CA SER A 77 -30.60 11.94 -7.69
C SER A 77 -31.90 11.38 -8.30
N THR A 78 -31.88 10.92 -9.55
CA THR A 78 -33.02 10.28 -10.23
C THR A 78 -33.25 8.83 -9.81
N GLY A 79 -32.33 8.23 -9.05
CA GLY A 79 -32.38 6.83 -8.62
C GLY A 79 -31.70 5.83 -9.57
N LYS A 80 -31.08 6.32 -10.65
CA LYS A 80 -30.20 5.52 -11.51
C LYS A 80 -28.75 5.79 -11.16
N GLY A 81 -27.92 4.76 -11.26
CA GLY A 81 -26.49 4.88 -11.06
C GLY A 81 -25.71 4.00 -12.00
N PHE A 82 -24.40 4.08 -11.89
CA PHE A 82 -23.49 3.15 -12.53
C PHE A 82 -22.34 2.83 -11.59
N GLN A 83 -21.72 1.67 -11.80
CA GLN A 83 -20.48 1.29 -11.16
C GLN A 83 -19.42 0.95 -12.20
N VAL A 84 -18.17 1.23 -11.86
CA VAL A 84 -16.98 0.99 -12.66
C VAL A 84 -16.00 0.20 -11.81
N LEU A 85 -15.49 -0.90 -12.34
CA LEU A 85 -14.47 -1.71 -11.68
C LEU A 85 -13.10 -1.05 -11.86
N TYR A 86 -12.25 -1.10 -10.83
CA TYR A 86 -10.90 -0.50 -10.91
C TYR A 86 -10.04 -1.07 -12.04
N PRO A 87 -10.04 -2.38 -12.33
CA PRO A 87 -9.32 -2.92 -13.49
C PRO A 87 -9.76 -2.34 -14.84
N SER A 88 -10.98 -1.78 -14.93
CA SER A 88 -11.46 -1.11 -16.15
C SER A 88 -11.03 0.36 -16.22
N ILE A 89 -10.46 0.95 -15.17
CA ILE A 89 -9.96 2.32 -15.15
C ILE A 89 -8.50 2.28 -15.59
N THR A 90 -8.22 2.69 -16.82
CA THR A 90 -6.87 2.77 -17.39
C THR A 90 -6.05 3.84 -16.71
N LEU A 91 -6.64 5.01 -16.44
CA LEU A 91 -5.99 6.08 -15.69
C LEU A 91 -7.00 7.00 -15.01
N HIS A 92 -6.54 7.70 -13.98
CA HIS A 92 -7.27 8.79 -13.32
C HIS A 92 -6.33 9.97 -13.04
N ALA A 93 -6.81 11.19 -13.30
CA ALA A 93 -6.05 12.41 -13.13
C ALA A 93 -6.92 13.58 -12.66
N VAL A 94 -6.34 14.50 -11.91
CA VAL A 94 -7.01 15.76 -11.56
C VAL A 94 -6.90 16.73 -12.73
N SER A 95 -8.04 17.05 -13.35
CA SER A 95 -8.14 18.04 -14.42
C SER A 95 -8.62 19.38 -13.89
N ARG A 96 -7.86 20.44 -14.13
CA ARG A 96 -8.22 21.82 -13.76
C ARG A 96 -8.44 22.63 -15.04
N ALA A 97 -9.50 22.29 -15.77
CA ALA A 97 -9.88 22.99 -17.00
C ALA A 97 -10.66 24.27 -16.69
N GLU A 98 -10.97 25.08 -17.72
CA GLU A 98 -11.81 26.28 -17.59
C GLU A 98 -13.22 25.98 -17.05
N ALA A 99 -13.69 24.74 -17.22
CA ALA A 99 -14.96 24.24 -16.68
C ALA A 99 -14.95 24.05 -15.15
N GLY A 100 -13.79 24.15 -14.50
CA GLY A 100 -13.61 23.94 -13.07
C GLY A 100 -12.76 22.71 -12.76
N PRO A 101 -12.44 22.51 -11.48
CA PRO A 101 -11.56 21.42 -11.07
C PRO A 101 -12.39 20.12 -11.00
N SER A 102 -11.91 19.07 -11.66
CA SER A 102 -12.60 17.81 -11.92
C SER A 102 -11.60 16.64 -11.88
N ILE A 103 -12.09 15.41 -11.78
CA ILE A 103 -11.30 14.20 -11.93
C ILE A 103 -11.66 13.58 -13.27
N TYR A 104 -10.67 13.41 -14.12
CA TYR A 104 -10.79 12.70 -15.38
C TYR A 104 -10.35 11.25 -15.17
N CYS A 105 -11.16 10.32 -15.66
CA CYS A 105 -10.88 8.89 -15.67
C CYS A 105 -11.04 8.38 -17.10
N GLN A 106 -10.07 7.58 -17.56
CA GLN A 106 -10.17 6.86 -18.82
C GLN A 106 -10.52 5.40 -18.51
N LEU A 107 -11.54 4.88 -19.18
CA LEU A 107 -12.06 3.53 -19.00
C LEU A 107 -11.81 2.71 -20.25
N ASP A 108 -11.34 1.48 -20.11
CA ASP A 108 -11.21 0.54 -21.23
C ASP A 108 -12.51 -0.24 -21.44
N GLU A 109 -13.15 -0.04 -22.59
CA GLU A 109 -14.42 -0.68 -22.99
C GLU A 109 -14.26 -1.61 -24.22
N SER A 110 -13.08 -2.20 -24.38
CA SER A 110 -12.64 -3.09 -25.47
C SER A 110 -13.56 -4.30 -25.82
N VAL A 111 -14.74 -4.47 -25.21
CA VAL A 111 -15.60 -5.65 -25.35
C VAL A 111 -17.04 -5.42 -25.82
N ASP A 112 -17.54 -4.17 -25.92
CA ASP A 112 -18.99 -3.93 -26.09
C ASP A 112 -19.43 -3.17 -27.36
N GLN A 113 -18.61 -3.06 -28.41
CA GLN A 113 -19.08 -2.49 -29.69
C GLN A 113 -19.54 -3.59 -30.67
N PRO A 114 -20.86 -3.80 -30.90
CA PRO A 114 -21.37 -4.84 -31.76
C PRO A 114 -21.67 -4.33 -33.17
N ASN A 115 -20.85 -3.45 -33.76
CA ASN A 115 -21.02 -3.02 -35.16
C ASN A 115 -19.68 -2.68 -35.82
N GLY A 116 -19.17 -3.64 -36.60
CA GLY A 116 -18.11 -3.38 -37.57
C GLY A 116 -18.56 -2.35 -38.60
N SER A 117 -17.76 -1.29 -38.76
CA SER A 117 -17.84 -0.35 -39.86
C SER A 117 -16.51 0.40 -39.95
N GLY A 118 -15.64 0.01 -40.88
CA GLY A 118 -14.55 0.85 -41.34
C GLY A 118 -13.17 0.26 -41.11
N GLU A 119 -12.51 -0.10 -42.22
CA GLU A 119 -11.06 -0.25 -42.33
C GLU A 119 -10.38 1.07 -41.86
N ASP A 120 -9.24 0.94 -41.17
CA ASP A 120 -8.39 1.99 -40.58
C ASP A 120 -8.97 2.76 -39.36
N ASP A 121 -8.79 2.23 -38.15
CA ASP A 121 -8.23 2.98 -37.01
C ASP A 121 -8.04 2.05 -35.78
N ASP A 122 -6.83 2.02 -35.23
CA ASP A 122 -6.48 1.50 -33.90
C ASP A 122 -7.08 2.39 -32.78
N ASP A 123 -8.34 2.82 -32.92
CA ASP A 123 -9.07 3.54 -31.90
C ASP A 123 -9.63 2.53 -30.90
N PHE A 124 -8.79 2.14 -29.94
CA PHE A 124 -9.20 1.47 -28.71
C PHE A 124 -10.48 2.14 -28.20
N ALA A 125 -11.57 1.37 -28.05
CA ALA A 125 -12.86 1.86 -27.57
C ALA A 125 -12.76 2.27 -26.10
N MET A 126 -12.14 3.42 -25.84
CA MET A 126 -11.94 3.99 -24.52
C MET A 126 -13.07 4.96 -24.23
N ARG A 127 -13.62 4.89 -23.02
CA ARG A 127 -14.65 5.80 -22.53
C ARG A 127 -14.06 6.74 -21.51
N GLU A 128 -14.37 8.01 -21.62
CA GLU A 128 -13.94 9.03 -20.68
C GLU A 128 -15.03 9.28 -19.65
N LEU A 129 -14.64 9.35 -18.38
CA LEU A 129 -15.48 9.70 -17.25
C LEU A 129 -14.90 10.96 -16.59
N SER A 130 -15.63 12.06 -16.64
CA SER A 130 -15.31 13.29 -15.92
C SER A 130 -16.19 13.43 -14.69
N ILE A 131 -15.57 13.61 -13.53
CA ILE A 131 -16.22 13.75 -12.22
C ILE A 131 -15.98 15.17 -11.73
N ILE A 132 -17.05 15.95 -11.64
CA ILE A 132 -17.01 17.37 -11.29
C ILE A 132 -17.71 17.54 -9.93
N PRO A 133 -16.96 17.55 -8.81
CA PRO A 133 -17.55 17.83 -7.51
C PRO A 133 -17.88 19.32 -7.39
N GLN A 134 -18.96 19.64 -6.66
CA GLN A 134 -19.30 21.03 -6.35
C GLN A 134 -18.23 21.70 -5.45
N ASN A 135 -17.58 20.92 -4.59
CA ASN A 135 -16.55 21.37 -3.66
C ASN A 135 -15.15 21.08 -4.23
N ALA A 136 -14.38 22.13 -4.55
CA ALA A 136 -13.00 21.96 -5.01
C ALA A 136 -12.08 21.29 -3.96
N ASN A 137 -12.39 21.45 -2.67
CA ASN A 137 -11.64 20.82 -1.59
C ASN A 137 -11.83 19.30 -1.51
N SER A 138 -12.91 18.76 -2.09
CA SER A 138 -13.19 17.32 -2.11
C SER A 138 -12.46 16.60 -3.24
N LEU A 139 -11.83 17.30 -4.17
CA LEU A 139 -11.10 16.66 -5.28
C LEU A 139 -9.91 15.83 -4.83
N GLU A 140 -9.08 16.41 -3.97
CA GLU A 140 -7.88 15.75 -3.44
C GLU A 140 -8.24 14.45 -2.71
N PRO A 141 -9.20 14.43 -1.75
CA PRO A 141 -9.56 13.18 -1.07
C PRO A 141 -10.26 12.16 -1.99
N ILE A 142 -11.02 12.58 -3.00
CA ILE A 142 -11.56 11.65 -4.01
C ILE A 142 -10.42 11.02 -4.81
N PHE A 143 -9.46 11.83 -5.26
CA PHE A 143 -8.31 11.36 -6.04
C PHE A 143 -7.41 10.41 -5.22
N GLU A 144 -7.16 10.74 -3.95
CA GLU A 144 -6.39 9.87 -3.04
C GLU A 144 -7.13 8.54 -2.81
N ALA A 145 -8.44 8.58 -2.56
CA ALA A 145 -9.24 7.37 -2.38
C ALA A 145 -9.27 6.50 -3.64
N LEU A 146 -9.40 7.10 -4.83
CA LEU A 146 -9.32 6.40 -6.12
C LEU A 146 -7.95 5.77 -6.32
N SER A 147 -6.88 6.51 -6.05
CA SER A 147 -5.50 6.03 -6.18
C SER A 147 -5.21 4.85 -5.26
N LEU A 148 -5.71 4.92 -4.02
CA LEU A 148 -5.61 3.80 -3.07
C LEU A 148 -6.40 2.59 -3.53
N CYS A 149 -7.60 2.77 -4.09
CA CYS A 149 -8.37 1.63 -4.55
C CYS A 149 -7.77 1.02 -5.83
N ALA A 150 -7.25 1.83 -6.75
CA ALA A 150 -6.53 1.35 -7.92
C ALA A 150 -5.30 0.50 -7.53
N SER A 151 -4.56 0.88 -6.48
CA SER A 151 -3.41 0.09 -6.02
C SER A 151 -3.77 -1.24 -5.35
N LEU A 152 -5.04 -1.44 -4.95
CA LEU A 152 -5.55 -2.71 -4.41
C LEU A 152 -5.97 -3.69 -5.52
N HIS A 153 -6.09 -3.24 -6.76
CA HIS A 153 -6.49 -4.05 -7.92
C HIS A 153 -5.39 -4.01 -8.98
N PRO A 154 -4.25 -4.69 -8.78
CA PRO A 154 -3.27 -4.84 -9.85
C PRO A 154 -3.92 -5.53 -11.05
N ASP A 155 -3.61 -5.04 -12.25
CA ASP A 155 -4.13 -5.63 -13.48
C ASP A 155 -3.58 -7.06 -13.62
N PRO A 156 -4.43 -8.11 -13.68
CA PRO A 156 -3.96 -9.49 -13.86
C PRO A 156 -3.18 -9.70 -15.16
N ASN A 157 -3.28 -8.79 -16.12
CA ASN A 157 -2.58 -8.85 -17.40
C ASN A 157 -1.24 -8.09 -17.41
N ALA A 158 -0.90 -7.36 -16.34
CA ALA A 158 0.36 -6.61 -16.25
C ALA A 158 1.58 -7.51 -15.96
N ASP A 159 1.37 -8.71 -15.42
CA ASP A 159 2.46 -9.64 -15.09
C ASP A 159 2.97 -10.46 -16.29
N ASP A 160 2.33 -10.39 -17.47
CA ASP A 160 2.69 -11.23 -18.64
C ASP A 160 3.63 -10.52 -19.65
N ASP A 161 3.89 -9.21 -19.49
CA ASP A 161 4.79 -8.44 -20.37
C ASP A 161 6.21 -8.23 -19.80
N ASP A 162 6.47 -8.66 -18.55
CA ASP A 162 7.79 -8.59 -17.89
C ASP A 162 8.54 -9.96 -17.85
N ASP A 163 8.11 -10.99 -18.58
CA ASP A 163 8.85 -12.26 -18.75
C ASP A 163 9.52 -12.41 -20.13
N MET A 164 9.97 -11.30 -20.72
CA MET A 164 10.82 -11.31 -21.92
C MET A 164 11.93 -10.25 -21.83
N GLY A 165 12.70 -10.25 -20.74
CA GLY A 165 13.74 -9.23 -20.56
C GLY A 165 14.72 -9.41 -19.42
N ASP A 166 15.50 -10.50 -19.43
CA ASP A 166 16.88 -10.52 -18.91
C ASP A 166 17.11 -10.57 -17.37
N ASP A 167 16.27 -11.28 -16.63
CA ASP A 167 16.52 -11.57 -15.20
C ASP A 167 16.82 -13.05 -14.92
N ASN A 168 17.45 -13.75 -15.87
CA ASN A 168 18.14 -15.02 -15.59
C ASN A 168 19.52 -14.80 -14.95
N ALA A 169 19.57 -13.95 -13.93
CA ALA A 169 20.68 -13.86 -12.98
C ALA A 169 20.50 -14.82 -11.78
N PHE A 170 19.57 -15.78 -11.88
CA PHE A 170 19.68 -17.02 -11.12
C PHE A 170 20.88 -17.79 -11.68
N ILE A 171 22.04 -17.56 -11.07
CA ILE A 171 23.16 -18.50 -11.13
C ILE A 171 22.62 -19.85 -10.65
N ASP A 172 22.39 -20.74 -11.60
CA ASP A 172 22.21 -22.15 -11.33
C ASP A 172 23.45 -22.64 -10.56
N PRO A 173 23.33 -23.08 -9.30
CA PRO A 173 24.46 -23.57 -8.53
C PRO A 173 25.09 -24.83 -9.15
N ASP A 174 24.41 -25.52 -10.07
CA ASP A 174 24.92 -26.72 -10.74
C ASP A 174 25.83 -26.44 -11.96
N VAL A 175 25.83 -25.22 -12.54
CA VAL A 175 26.63 -24.95 -13.75
C VAL A 175 28.04 -24.45 -13.46
N ASN A 176 28.34 -24.04 -12.23
CA ASN A 176 29.63 -23.48 -11.86
C ASN A 176 30.26 -24.14 -10.62
N GLY A 177 30.13 -25.47 -10.50
CA GLY A 177 31.03 -26.30 -9.69
C GLY A 177 31.38 -25.72 -8.32
N PHE A 178 30.39 -25.17 -7.62
CA PHE A 178 30.58 -24.65 -6.28
C PHE A 178 30.56 -25.85 -5.33
N GLU A 179 31.66 -26.59 -5.28
CA GLU A 179 31.84 -27.58 -4.24
C GLU A 179 31.84 -26.84 -2.89
N PRO A 180 30.94 -27.19 -1.94
CA PRO A 180 31.04 -26.64 -0.60
C PRO A 180 32.43 -26.99 -0.08
N PHE A 181 33.22 -25.96 0.20
CA PHE A 181 34.60 -26.10 0.64
C PHE A 181 34.64 -26.90 1.95
N THR A 182 35.04 -28.17 1.87
CA THR A 182 35.23 -29.05 3.03
C THR A 182 36.68 -29.02 3.53
N GLY A 183 37.39 -27.92 3.29
CA GLY A 183 38.82 -27.80 3.59
C GLY A 183 39.07 -27.83 5.10
N THR A 184 40.12 -28.54 5.50
CA THR A 184 40.68 -28.48 6.85
C THR A 184 41.38 -27.14 7.07
N GLU A 185 41.53 -26.71 8.33
CA GLU A 185 42.03 -25.40 8.82
C GLU A 185 43.27 -24.83 8.07
N GLU A 186 44.08 -25.70 7.46
CA GLU A 186 45.23 -25.30 6.66
C GLU A 186 44.88 -24.70 5.28
N GLN A 187 43.66 -24.81 4.74
CA GLN A 187 43.34 -24.25 3.41
C GLN A 187 42.49 -22.97 3.43
N GLU A 188 42.17 -22.45 4.61
CA GLU A 188 41.27 -21.29 4.74
C GLU A 188 41.91 -19.96 4.32
N LEU A 189 43.25 -19.88 4.27
CA LEU A 189 43.97 -18.66 3.93
C LEU A 189 45.13 -18.90 2.97
N SER A 190 45.20 -18.08 1.92
CA SER A 190 46.37 -17.93 1.05
C SER A 190 47.62 -17.60 1.87
N GLU A 191 48.82 -17.90 1.36
CA GLU A 191 50.11 -17.57 1.99
C GLU A 191 50.17 -16.10 2.45
N VAL A 192 49.63 -15.20 1.64
CA VAL A 192 49.50 -13.76 1.96
C VAL A 192 48.52 -13.52 3.12
N GLY A 193 47.41 -14.25 3.15
CA GLY A 193 46.40 -14.17 4.22
C GLY A 193 46.93 -14.66 5.57
N ARG A 194 47.74 -15.72 5.57
CA ARG A 194 48.41 -16.22 6.79
C ARG A 194 49.41 -15.21 7.34
N ALA A 195 50.23 -14.61 6.46
CA ALA A 195 51.17 -13.57 6.86
C ALA A 195 50.47 -12.32 7.43
N ALA A 196 49.30 -11.97 6.89
CA ALA A 196 48.50 -10.88 7.41
C ALA A 196 47.88 -11.20 8.78
N LEU A 197 47.43 -12.43 9.02
CA LEU A 197 46.92 -12.85 10.33
C LEU A 197 48.01 -12.86 11.41
N ASP A 198 49.19 -13.42 11.13
CA ASP A 198 50.32 -13.45 12.08
C ASP A 198 50.71 -12.03 12.53
N TYR A 199 50.71 -11.08 11.58
CA TYR A 199 50.91 -9.67 11.89
C TYR A 199 49.81 -9.11 12.80
N LEU A 200 48.53 -9.40 12.53
CA LEU A 200 47.41 -8.96 13.36
C LEU A 200 47.47 -9.54 14.77
N GLU A 201 47.79 -10.82 14.92
CA GLU A 201 47.97 -11.45 16.24
C GLU A 201 49.16 -10.86 16.99
N SER A 202 50.24 -10.49 16.30
CA SER A 202 51.40 -9.83 16.94
C SER A 202 51.07 -8.46 17.54
N ILE A 203 50.02 -7.79 17.03
CA ILE A 203 49.57 -6.48 17.52
C ILE A 203 48.63 -6.63 18.72
N ILE A 204 48.00 -7.79 18.90
CA ILE A 204 47.08 -8.05 20.01
C ILE A 204 47.91 -8.30 21.28
N VAL A 205 48.19 -7.22 22.00
CA VAL A 205 48.68 -7.28 23.38
C VAL A 205 47.49 -7.58 24.29
N ASN A 206 47.48 -8.74 24.93
CA ASN A 206 46.44 -9.12 25.89
C ASN A 206 46.79 -8.53 27.27
N PRO A 207 46.19 -7.41 27.72
CA PRO A 207 46.64 -6.68 28.90
C PRO A 207 46.35 -7.40 30.24
N TYR A 208 45.71 -8.58 30.21
CA TYR A 208 45.35 -9.37 31.38
C TYR A 208 46.21 -10.65 31.57
N GLU A 209 47.16 -10.93 30.68
CA GLU A 209 47.86 -12.23 30.65
C GLU A 209 49.14 -12.30 31.51
N LYS A 210 49.25 -11.42 32.52
CA LYS A 210 50.31 -11.52 33.52
C LYS A 210 49.79 -11.16 34.91
N GLN A 211 49.14 -12.13 35.56
CA GLN A 211 49.26 -12.45 37.00
C GLN A 211 48.10 -13.33 37.47
N VAL A 212 48.21 -14.66 37.29
CA VAL A 212 47.64 -15.64 38.22
C VAL A 212 48.60 -16.84 38.32
N GLU A 213 49.77 -16.64 38.94
CA GLU A 213 50.45 -17.71 39.67
C GLU A 213 50.00 -17.58 41.13
N ILE A 214 49.34 -18.62 41.63
CA ILE A 214 48.76 -18.70 42.97
C ILE A 214 49.90 -18.94 43.97
N GLY A 215 50.05 -18.07 44.97
CA GLY A 215 51.01 -18.24 46.07
C GLY A 215 50.66 -17.41 47.30
N GLU A 216 50.03 -18.09 48.27
CA GLU A 216 50.19 -18.01 49.75
C GLU A 216 50.29 -16.64 50.49
N GLY A 217 49.48 -16.50 51.55
CA GLY A 217 49.64 -15.54 52.68
C GLY A 217 48.54 -14.47 52.75
N GLU A 218 47.65 -14.49 53.76
CA GLU A 218 47.71 -13.62 54.97
C GLU A 218 47.46 -12.13 54.58
N ASP A 219 46.42 -11.38 54.96
CA ASP A 219 45.53 -11.31 56.13
C ASP A 219 44.31 -10.42 55.80
N GLY A 220 43.34 -10.31 56.73
CA GLY A 220 42.02 -9.68 56.57
C GLY A 220 41.98 -8.18 56.17
N GLN A 221 40.82 -7.59 55.86
CA GLN A 221 39.66 -7.45 56.74
C GLN A 221 38.39 -7.07 55.95
N PHE A 222 37.26 -7.50 56.50
CA PHE A 222 35.88 -7.25 56.09
C PHE A 222 35.40 -5.81 56.35
N ALA A 223 34.47 -5.32 55.53
CA ALA A 223 33.32 -4.47 55.87
C ALA A 223 32.50 -4.29 54.58
N ASP A 224 31.52 -5.13 54.27
CA ASP A 224 30.14 -5.21 54.80
C ASP A 224 29.37 -3.89 54.86
N ALA A 225 28.09 -3.99 54.44
CA ALA A 225 26.97 -3.06 54.61
C ALA A 225 26.99 -1.76 53.76
N GLU A 226 25.90 -1.25 53.18
CA GLU A 226 24.46 -1.58 53.16
C GLU A 226 23.81 -0.50 52.24
N GLU A 227 22.87 -0.91 51.36
CA GLU A 227 21.88 -0.04 50.66
C GLU A 227 20.84 0.48 51.70
N PRO A 228 19.84 1.35 51.44
CA PRO A 228 19.51 2.20 50.28
C PRO A 228 19.07 3.64 50.69
N GLU A 229 18.58 4.47 49.78
CA GLU A 229 17.21 5.07 49.88
C GLU A 229 16.88 6.07 48.76
N ALA A 230 15.60 5.99 48.37
CA ALA A 230 14.91 6.83 47.41
C ALA A 230 14.67 8.25 47.96
N THR A 231 14.61 9.24 47.06
CA THR A 231 13.93 10.52 47.35
C THR A 231 12.87 10.84 46.31
N LYS A 232 11.75 11.30 46.86
CA LYS A 232 10.41 11.52 46.34
C LYS A 232 10.25 12.99 45.93
N SER A 233 9.58 13.27 44.82
CA SER A 233 8.89 14.56 44.64
C SER A 233 7.65 14.39 43.75
N THR A 234 6.53 14.13 44.42
CA THR A 234 5.16 14.31 43.92
C THR A 234 4.74 15.73 44.30
N ALA A 235 4.31 16.54 43.34
CA ALA A 235 3.62 17.80 43.59
C ALA A 235 2.22 17.72 42.96
N ASP A 236 1.23 17.51 43.84
CA ASP A 236 -0.19 17.75 43.62
C ASP A 236 -0.45 19.27 43.55
N ASP A 237 -1.17 19.73 42.53
CA ASP A 237 -1.89 21.01 42.56
C ASP A 237 -3.31 20.79 42.03
N LYS A 238 -4.29 20.96 42.93
CA LYS A 238 -5.72 21.04 42.66
C LYS A 238 -6.38 21.94 43.74
N PRO A 239 -7.62 22.43 43.57
CA PRO A 239 -7.92 23.87 43.46
C PRO A 239 -8.93 24.35 44.52
N ALA A 240 -9.10 25.67 44.69
CA ALA A 240 -10.28 26.37 45.25
C ALA A 240 -9.87 27.84 45.45
N ALA A 241 -10.53 28.88 44.94
CA ALA A 241 -11.93 29.35 45.03
C ALA A 241 -11.95 30.69 45.78
N SER A 242 -12.71 31.64 45.22
CA SER A 242 -13.40 32.76 45.89
C SER A 242 -12.58 33.84 46.60
N SER A 243 -12.48 35.02 45.98
CA SER A 243 -13.27 36.22 46.31
C SER A 243 -12.91 37.37 45.36
#